data_AF-A0A2V8WJ34-F1
#
_entry.id   AF-A0A2V8WJ34-F1
#
_cell.length_a   1.000
_cell.length_b   1.000
_cell.length_c   1.000
_cell.angle_alpha   90.00
_cell.angle_beta   90.00
_cell.angle_gamma   90.00
#
_symmetry.space_group_name_H-M   'P 1'
#
loop_
_entity.id
_entity.type
_entity.pdbx_description
1 polymer ?
#
loop_
_entity_poly.entity_id
_entity_poly.type
_entity_poly.pdbx_seq_one_letter_code
_entity_poly.pdbx_strand_id
1 'polypeptide(L)'
;MRMQTKCTPAQRAAEYLKRVAALTGAEQVRGDSYWLRAGRRHFLVDSKFVRLISRRGESTCFSVAADSDMPGAEAVASALLQLKNNPRLFEKWRELHGYTFKANGKMFRNKYLLNRDET
;
A
#
# COMPACT_ATOMS: atom_id res chain seq x y z
N MET A 1 27.53 -25.09 -19.45
CA MET A 1 27.70 -23.77 -18.81
C MET A 1 26.31 -23.20 -18.50
N ARG A 2 25.94 -23.03 -17.23
CA ARG A 2 24.70 -22.33 -16.86
C ARG A 2 24.96 -20.84 -16.93
N MET A 3 24.37 -20.15 -17.90
CA MET A 3 24.37 -18.69 -17.91
C MET A 3 23.62 -18.23 -16.66
N GLN A 4 24.34 -17.60 -15.71
CA GLN A 4 23.69 -16.86 -14.65
C GLN A 4 23.02 -15.66 -15.31
N THR A 5 21.74 -15.79 -15.61
CA THR A 5 20.91 -14.65 -16.00
C THR A 5 20.95 -13.65 -14.85
N LYS A 6 21.58 -12.50 -15.07
CA LYS A 6 21.66 -11.43 -14.07
C LYS A 6 20.23 -11.04 -13.68
N CYS A 7 19.85 -11.31 -12.43
CA CYS A 7 18.53 -11.03 -11.91
C CYS A 7 18.33 -9.51 -11.85
N THR A 8 17.33 -8.98 -12.57
CA THR A 8 17.07 -7.54 -12.60
C THR A 8 16.60 -7.04 -11.22
N PRO A 9 16.77 -5.75 -10.88
CA PRO A 9 16.22 -5.19 -9.65
C PRO A 9 14.73 -5.50 -9.45
N ALA A 10 13.94 -5.43 -10.52
CA ALA A 10 12.52 -5.78 -10.50
C ALA A 10 12.25 -7.26 -10.15
N GLN A 11 13.06 -8.18 -10.67
CA GLN A 11 12.94 -9.61 -10.34
C GLN A 11 13.27 -9.87 -8.87
N ARG A 12 14.32 -9.23 -8.35
CA ARG A 12 14.70 -9.31 -6.93
C ARG A 12 13.60 -8.76 -6.02
N ALA A 13 13.03 -7.61 -6.37
CA ALA A 13 11.90 -7.01 -5.65
C ALA A 13 10.66 -7.93 -5.65
N ALA A 14 10.36 -8.56 -6.78
CA ALA A 14 9.25 -9.51 -6.88
C ALA A 14 9.47 -10.78 -6.05
N GLU A 15 10.68 -11.34 -6.03
CA GLU A 15 11.02 -12.47 -5.15
C GLU A 15 10.94 -12.08 -3.67
N TYR A 16 11.42 -10.89 -3.32
CA TYR A 16 11.33 -10.37 -1.96
C TYR A 16 9.87 -10.24 -1.52
N LEU A 17 9.01 -9.66 -2.36
CA LEU A 17 7.58 -9.56 -2.10
C LEU A 17 6.94 -10.93 -1.88
N LYS A 18 7.27 -11.95 -2.69
CA LYS A 18 6.75 -13.31 -2.49
C LYS A 18 7.11 -13.87 -1.12
N ARG A 19 8.36 -13.69 -0.67
CA ARG A 19 8.82 -14.14 0.65
C ARG A 19 8.09 -13.41 1.78
N VAL A 20 7.92 -12.09 1.64
CA VAL A 20 7.19 -11.28 2.61
C VAL A 20 5.71 -11.62 2.66
N ALA A 21 5.08 -11.87 1.52
CA ALA A 21 3.69 -12.30 1.46
C ALA A 21 3.50 -13.62 2.21
N ALA A 22 4.37 -14.60 1.98
CA ALA A 22 4.37 -15.86 2.72
C ALA A 22 4.58 -15.66 4.24
N LEU A 23 5.55 -14.81 4.63
CA LEU A 23 5.86 -14.52 6.03
C LEU A 23 4.69 -13.84 6.76
N THR A 24 3.99 -12.92 6.09
CA THR A 24 2.89 -12.14 6.66
C THR A 24 1.55 -12.86 6.57
N GLY A 25 1.48 -13.98 5.82
CA GLY A 25 0.24 -14.66 5.47
C GLY A 25 -0.66 -13.79 4.60
N ALA A 26 -0.06 -12.97 3.74
CA ALA A 26 -0.78 -12.13 2.80
C ALA A 26 -1.11 -12.93 1.53
N GLU A 27 -2.34 -12.79 1.05
CA GLU A 27 -2.83 -13.48 -0.13
C GLU A 27 -2.86 -12.52 -1.32
N GLN A 28 -2.28 -12.93 -2.45
CA GLN A 28 -2.39 -12.15 -3.68
C GLN A 28 -3.81 -12.28 -4.23
N VAL A 29 -4.45 -11.16 -4.57
CA VAL A 29 -5.85 -11.17 -5.05
C VAL A 29 -5.93 -10.91 -6.54
N ARG A 30 -5.38 -9.78 -7.01
CA ARG A 30 -5.37 -9.43 -8.43
C ARG A 30 -4.23 -8.45 -8.72
N GLY A 31 -3.48 -8.71 -9.79
CA GLY A 31 -2.32 -7.89 -10.14
C GLY A 31 -1.32 -7.85 -8.99
N ASP A 32 -0.86 -6.64 -8.65
CA ASP A 32 0.13 -6.42 -7.59
C ASP A 32 -0.50 -6.11 -6.22
N SER A 33 -1.80 -6.38 -6.05
CA SER A 33 -2.50 -6.13 -4.79
C SER A 33 -2.63 -7.38 -3.91
N TYR A 34 -2.41 -7.19 -2.61
CA TYR A 34 -2.36 -8.24 -1.59
C TYR A 34 -3.38 -7.98 -0.47
N TRP A 35 -4.06 -9.03 -0.05
CA TRP A 35 -4.89 -9.05 1.16
C TRP A 35 -4.05 -9.44 2.36
N LEU A 36 -4.07 -8.60 3.39
CA LEU A 36 -3.38 -8.84 4.64
C LEU A 36 -4.38 -8.87 5.79
N ARG A 37 -4.36 -9.96 6.55
CA ARG A 37 -5.06 -10.06 7.82
C ARG A 37 -4.08 -9.81 8.97
N ALA A 38 -4.33 -8.73 9.71
CA ALA A 38 -3.54 -8.37 10.89
C ALA A 38 -4.48 -8.19 12.10
N GLY A 39 -4.60 -9.28 12.89
CA GLY A 39 -5.55 -9.37 13.98
C GLY A 39 -7.02 -9.31 13.50
N ARG A 40 -7.76 -8.28 13.94
CA ARG A 40 -9.16 -8.02 13.55
C ARG A 40 -9.30 -7.10 12.34
N ARG A 41 -8.18 -6.62 11.77
CA ARG A 41 -8.15 -5.69 10.64
C ARG A 41 -7.77 -6.42 9.36
N HIS A 42 -8.40 -6.00 8.27
CA HIS A 42 -8.17 -6.52 6.94
C HIS A 42 -7.69 -5.37 6.06
N PHE A 43 -6.56 -5.56 5.40
CA PHE A 43 -5.97 -4.56 4.51
C PHE A 43 -5.87 -5.10 3.10
N LEU A 44 -6.15 -4.26 2.13
CA LEU A 44 -5.77 -4.44 0.73
C LEU A 44 -4.59 -3.50 0.46
N VAL A 45 -3.43 -4.07 0.20
CA VAL A 45 -2.16 -3.36 -0.02
C VAL A 45 -1.81 -3.44 -1.49
N ASP A 46 -1.51 -2.29 -2.09
CA ASP A 46 -1.06 -2.10 -3.45
C ASP A 46 0.11 -1.12 -3.45
N SER A 47 0.95 -1.16 -4.49
CA SER A 47 2.06 -0.21 -4.63
C SER A 47 1.63 1.26 -4.58
N LYS A 48 0.38 1.55 -4.95
CA LYS A 48 -0.17 2.90 -4.98
C LYS A 48 -0.99 3.25 -3.74
N PHE A 49 -1.49 2.26 -2.99
CA PHE A 49 -2.39 2.51 -1.88
C PHE A 49 -2.46 1.39 -0.85
N VAL A 50 -2.85 1.75 0.37
CA VAL A 50 -3.28 0.80 1.41
C VAL A 50 -4.72 1.11 1.76
N ARG A 51 -5.58 0.10 1.71
CA ARG A 51 -7.00 0.20 2.02
C ARG A 51 -7.34 -0.67 3.22
N LEU A 52 -7.87 -0.08 4.28
CA LEU A 52 -8.48 -0.81 5.39
C LEU A 52 -9.90 -1.20 5.01
N ILE A 53 -10.23 -2.48 5.15
CA ILE A 53 -11.57 -3.05 4.91
C ILE A 53 -12.21 -3.33 6.27
N SER A 54 -13.34 -2.68 6.54
CA SER A 54 -14.14 -2.94 7.74
C SER A 54 -15.02 -4.18 7.55
N ARG A 55 -15.45 -4.79 8.66
CA ARG A 55 -16.40 -5.93 8.63
C ARG A 55 -17.75 -5.58 7.99
N ARG A 56 -18.09 -4.29 7.89
CA ARG A 56 -19.32 -3.79 7.28
C ARG A 56 -19.16 -3.47 5.79
N GLY A 57 -17.99 -3.73 5.21
CA GLY A 57 -17.69 -3.41 3.81
C GLY A 57 -17.27 -1.95 3.57
N GLU A 58 -17.26 -1.12 4.61
CA GLU A 58 -16.73 0.25 4.53
C GLU A 58 -15.20 0.21 4.35
N SER A 59 -14.65 1.08 3.50
CA SER A 59 -13.23 1.08 3.23
C SER A 59 -12.61 2.47 3.28
N THR A 60 -11.49 2.60 3.99
CA THR A 60 -10.65 3.81 3.97
C THR A 60 -9.37 3.51 3.20
N CYS A 61 -8.97 4.41 2.29
CA CYS A 61 -7.86 4.21 1.37
C CYS A 61 -6.88 5.37 1.45
N PHE A 62 -5.59 5.07 1.60
CA PHE A 62 -4.50 6.05 1.62
C PHE A 62 -3.47 5.69 0.55
N SER A 63 -2.85 6.69 -0.06
CA SER A 63 -1.70 6.42 -0.93
C SER A 63 -0.51 6.03 -0.09
N VAL A 64 0.24 5.02 -0.53
CA VAL A 64 1.60 4.81 -0.02
C VAL A 64 2.45 5.94 -0.58
N ALA A 65 3.13 6.70 0.27
CA ALA A 65 4.19 7.59 -0.18
C ALA A 65 5.38 6.71 -0.58
N ALA A 66 5.29 6.10 -1.75
CA ALA A 66 6.44 5.45 -2.35
C ALA A 66 7.37 6.57 -2.81
N ASP A 67 8.64 6.49 -2.39
CA ASP A 67 9.72 7.18 -3.07
C ASP A 67 9.61 6.86 -4.56
N SER A 68 9.75 7.85 -5.45
CA SER A 68 9.59 7.65 -6.89
C SER A 68 10.56 6.60 -7.44
N ASP A 69 11.67 6.38 -6.73
CA ASP A 69 12.71 5.45 -7.09
C ASP A 69 12.50 4.04 -6.49
N MET A 70 11.53 3.87 -5.58
CA MET A 70 11.24 2.58 -4.94
C MET A 70 10.40 1.69 -5.87
N PRO A 71 10.85 0.46 -6.18
CA PRO A 71 10.05 -0.50 -6.91
C PRO A 71 8.71 -0.79 -6.21
N GLY A 72 7.61 -0.82 -6.96
CA GLY A 72 6.28 -1.04 -6.39
C GLY A 72 6.17 -2.31 -5.55
N ALA A 73 6.88 -3.38 -5.92
CA ALA A 73 6.92 -4.62 -5.14
C ALA A 73 7.60 -4.45 -3.76
N GLU A 74 8.62 -3.60 -3.66
CA GLU A 74 9.26 -3.28 -2.37
C GLU A 74 8.36 -2.39 -1.51
N ALA A 75 7.62 -1.46 -2.12
CA ALA A 75 6.63 -0.65 -1.42
C ALA A 75 5.53 -1.53 -0.81
N VAL A 76 5.00 -2.49 -1.59
CA VAL A 76 4.01 -3.47 -1.10
C VAL A 76 4.62 -4.31 0.03
N ALA A 77 5.82 -4.87 -0.16
CA ALA A 77 6.47 -5.71 0.84
C ALA A 77 6.69 -4.94 2.16
N SER A 78 7.15 -3.70 2.08
CA SER A 78 7.36 -2.83 3.23
C SER A 78 6.06 -2.55 3.97
N ALA A 79 4.99 -2.22 3.25
CA ALA A 79 3.67 -2.00 3.84
C ALA A 79 3.11 -3.26 4.51
N LEU A 80 3.26 -4.44 3.88
CA LEU A 80 2.84 -5.71 4.46
C LEU A 80 3.54 -6.00 5.80
N LEU A 81 4.87 -5.82 5.85
CA LEU A 81 5.65 -6.03 7.08
C LEU A 81 5.22 -5.07 8.19
N GLN A 82 5.13 -3.77 7.87
CA GLN A 82 4.82 -2.75 8.85
C GLN A 82 3.40 -2.92 9.42
N LEU A 83 2.41 -3.22 8.57
CA LEU A 83 1.03 -3.44 8.98
C LEU A 83 0.84 -4.76 9.73
N LYS A 84 1.57 -5.82 9.36
CA LYS A 84 1.52 -7.10 10.08
C LYS A 84 2.05 -6.94 11.50
N ASN A 85 3.15 -6.22 11.66
CA ASN A 85 3.77 -5.96 12.96
C ASN A 85 2.94 -4.98 13.81
N ASN A 86 2.46 -3.88 13.21
CA ASN A 86 1.67 -2.87 13.90
C ASN A 86 0.47 -2.40 13.06
N PRO A 87 -0.71 -3.04 13.22
CA PRO A 87 -1.91 -2.65 12.49
C PRO A 87 -2.45 -1.26 12.82
N ARG A 88 -2.02 -0.64 13.93
CA ARG A 88 -2.38 0.74 14.31
C ARG A 88 -1.56 1.79 13.56
N LEU A 89 -0.49 1.38 12.88
CA LEU A 89 0.28 2.28 12.03
C LEU A 89 -0.58 2.94 10.94
N PHE A 90 -1.61 2.24 10.47
CA PHE A 90 -2.58 2.78 9.52
C PHE A 90 -3.30 4.04 10.02
N GLU A 91 -3.59 4.14 11.33
CA GLU A 91 -4.22 5.34 11.92
C GLU A 91 -3.26 6.54 11.92
N LYS A 92 -1.98 6.27 12.19
CA LYS A 92 -0.92 7.29 12.11
C LYS A 92 -0.70 7.77 10.69
N TRP A 93 -0.69 6.85 9.71
CA TRP A 93 -0.58 7.21 8.29
C TRP A 93 -1.75 8.08 7.84
N ARG A 94 -2.96 7.79 8.33
CA ARG A 94 -4.14 8.63 8.09
C ARG A 94 -3.95 10.05 8.61
N GLU A 95 -3.42 10.19 9.82
CA GLU A 95 -3.22 11.50 10.47
C GLU A 95 -2.10 12.30 9.82
N LEU A 96 -0.98 11.65 9.49
CA LEU A 96 0.20 12.31 8.91
C LEU A 96 -0.06 12.91 7.52
N HIS A 97 -0.93 12.27 6.73
CA HIS A 97 -1.20 12.69 5.36
C HIS A 97 -2.36 13.68 5.22
N GLY A 98 -3.01 14.10 6.32
CA GLY A 98 -3.98 15.22 6.36
C GLY A 98 -5.25 15.10 5.51
N TYR A 99 -5.36 14.08 4.65
CA TYR A 99 -6.43 13.94 3.66
C TYR A 99 -7.02 12.53 3.71
N THR A 100 -8.28 12.46 4.15
CA THR A 100 -8.94 11.24 4.61
C THR A 100 -9.57 10.37 3.53
N PHE A 101 -9.64 10.82 2.28
CA PHE A 101 -10.30 10.06 1.22
C PHE A 101 -9.59 10.19 -0.12
N LYS A 102 -9.04 9.07 -0.62
CA LYS A 102 -8.58 8.93 -2.00
C LYS A 102 -9.35 7.77 -2.65
N ALA A 103 -9.95 8.00 -3.82
CA ALA A 103 -10.49 6.94 -4.64
C ALA A 103 -9.40 6.45 -5.59
N ASN A 104 -9.04 5.17 -5.52
CA ASN A 104 -8.01 4.55 -6.39
C ASN A 104 -6.68 5.32 -6.42
N GLY A 105 -6.17 5.75 -5.25
CA GLY A 105 -4.91 6.50 -5.14
C GLY A 105 -4.97 7.96 -5.61
N LYS A 106 -6.09 8.40 -6.20
CA LYS A 106 -6.33 9.80 -6.57
C LYS A 106 -7.09 10.51 -5.45
N MET A 107 -6.62 11.70 -5.06
CA MET A 107 -7.41 12.61 -4.23
C MET A 107 -8.76 12.82 -4.92
N PHE A 108 -9.85 12.84 -4.15
CA PHE A 108 -11.05 13.52 -4.63
C PHE A 108 -10.62 14.95 -4.92
N ARG A 109 -10.73 15.40 -6.18
CA ARG A 109 -10.51 16.82 -6.50
C ARG A 109 -11.60 17.58 -5.77
N ASN A 110 -11.25 18.14 -4.61
CA ASN A 110 -12.11 19.05 -3.92
C ASN A 110 -12.15 20.32 -4.78
N LYS A 111 -13.19 20.48 -5.61
CA LYS A 111 -13.38 21.71 -6.41
C LYS A 111 -13.62 22.94 -5.52
N TYR A 112 -13.74 22.78 -4.20
CA TYR A 112 -14.02 23.85 -3.24
C TYR A 112 -12.78 24.46 -2.57
N LEU A 113 -11.56 24.17 -3.04
CA LEU A 113 -10.33 24.86 -2.58
C LEU A 113 -9.79 25.88 -3.60
N LEU A 114 -10.44 26.03 -4.75
CA LEU A 114 -10.32 27.21 -5.61
C LEU A 114 -11.39 28.20 -5.14
N ASN A 115 -11.06 29.04 -4.17
CA ASN A 115 -11.67 30.35 -3.86
C ASN A 115 -11.13 30.86 -2.50
N ARG A 116 -9.80 30.89 -2.35
CA ARG A 116 -9.15 31.85 -1.45
C ARG A 116 -8.08 32.57 -2.25
N ASP A 117 -8.55 33.25 -3.29
CA ASP A 117 -7.91 34.47 -3.74
C ASP A 117 -8.64 35.64 -3.08
N GLU A 118 -7.86 36.65 -2.72
CA GLU A 118 -8.24 38.05 -2.49
C GLU A 118 -9.06 38.38 -1.22
N THR A 119 -8.35 38.81 -0.18
CA THR A 119 -8.41 40.21 0.29
C THR A 119 -7.19 40.56 1.14
#